data_AF-A0A1H4J281-F1
#
_entry.id   AF-A0A1H4J281-F1
#
_cell.length_a   1.000
_cell.length_b   1.000
_cell.length_c   1.000
_cell.angle_alpha   90.00
_cell.angle_beta   90.00
_cell.angle_gamma   90.00
#
_symmetry.space_group_name_H-M   'P 1'
#
loop_
_entity.id
_entity.type
_entity.pdbx_description
1 polymer ?
#
loop_
_entity_poly.entity_id
_entity_poly.type
_entity_poly.pdbx_seq_one_letter_code
_entity_poly.pdbx_strand_id
1 'polypeptide(L)'
;MQSTRHVYKPIPLRIIFILNAIMGLLPFIFYYVITSKNINIGDIQPIWMIYTGIAYFISFISLVVFILKRNLWAARVVFFINILVAIPAKAYIGIVVAVISILLSFYNKKVSTYFNS
;
A
#
# COMPACT_ATOMS: atom_id res chain seq x y z
N MET A 1 27.64 -26.67 -10.36
CA MET A 1 27.37 -25.85 -9.16
C MET A 1 26.38 -24.75 -9.51
N GLN A 2 25.14 -24.83 -9.03
CA GLN A 2 24.13 -23.80 -9.23
C GLN A 2 24.52 -22.56 -8.42
N SER A 3 24.77 -21.44 -9.12
CA SER A 3 24.94 -20.13 -8.51
C SER A 3 23.68 -19.80 -7.71
N THR A 4 23.80 -19.71 -6.39
CA THR A 4 22.78 -19.12 -5.52
C THR A 4 22.69 -17.63 -5.87
N ARG A 5 21.91 -17.29 -6.89
CA ARG A 5 21.57 -15.90 -7.19
C ARG A 5 20.82 -15.36 -5.98
N HIS A 6 21.54 -14.70 -5.08
CA HIS A 6 20.94 -13.84 -4.08
C HIS A 6 20.20 -12.74 -4.83
N VAL A 7 18.91 -12.95 -5.11
CA VAL A 7 18.07 -11.93 -5.74
C VAL A 7 17.86 -10.85 -4.71
N TYR A 8 18.72 -9.83 -4.74
CA TYR A 8 18.64 -8.68 -3.87
C TYR A 8 17.26 -8.03 -4.03
N LYS A 9 16.57 -7.72 -2.92
CA LYS A 9 15.23 -7.12 -2.96
C LYS A 9 15.27 -5.85 -3.83
N PRO A 10 14.60 -5.84 -5.00
CA PRO A 10 14.80 -4.78 -5.99
C PRO A 10 14.34 -3.44 -5.43
N ILE A 11 15.03 -2.36 -5.79
CA ILE A 11 14.73 -0.99 -5.32
C ILE A 11 13.23 -0.63 -5.49
N PRO A 12 12.57 -0.92 -6.63
CA PRO A 12 11.13 -0.71 -6.79
C PRO A 12 10.26 -1.38 -5.72
N LEU A 13 10.63 -2.58 -5.27
CA LEU A 13 9.86 -3.30 -4.24
C LEU A 13 10.02 -2.67 -2.86
N ARG A 14 11.18 -2.03 -2.59
CA ARG A 14 11.38 -1.21 -1.39
C ARG A 14 10.52 0.05 -1.44
N ILE A 15 10.41 0.69 -2.61
CA ILE A 15 9.55 1.86 -2.81
C ILE A 15 8.09 1.48 -2.56
N ILE A 16 7.59 0.39 -3.17
CA ILE A 16 6.23 -0.12 -2.94
C ILE A 16 5.98 -0.35 -1.44
N PHE A 17 6.93 -0.96 -0.74
CA PHE A 17 6.82 -1.22 0.69
C PHE A 17 6.72 0.08 1.49
N ILE A 18 7.62 1.04 1.26
CA ILE A 18 7.62 2.34 1.97
C ILE A 18 6.34 3.11 1.70
N LEU A 19 5.89 3.16 0.44
CA LEU A 19 4.66 3.85 0.06
C LEU A 19 3.43 3.25 0.76
N ASN A 20 3.32 1.91 0.79
CA ASN A 20 2.19 1.26 1.48
C ASN A 20 2.27 1.40 3.01
N ALA A 21 3.48 1.45 3.59
CA ALA A 21 3.65 1.72 5.02
C ALA A 21 3.20 3.15 5.39
N ILE A 22 3.61 4.14 4.61
CA ILE A 22 3.20 5.55 4.77
C ILE A 22 1.69 5.68 4.61
N MET A 23 1.12 4.98 3.63
CA MET A 23 -0.32 4.95 3.38
C MET A 23 -1.11 4.36 4.55
N GLY A 24 -0.57 3.37 5.27
CA GLY A 24 -1.18 2.86 6.51
C GLY A 24 -1.16 3.86 7.66
N LEU A 25 -0.13 4.70 7.74
CA LEU A 25 0.11 5.58 8.89
C LEU A 25 -0.55 6.96 8.74
N LEU A 26 -0.63 7.48 7.51
CA LEU A 26 -1.20 8.79 7.18
C LEU A 26 -2.62 9.02 7.70
N PRO A 27 -3.58 8.08 7.59
CA PRO A 27 -4.95 8.30 8.04
C PRO A 27 -5.05 8.59 9.55
N PHE A 28 -4.17 7.99 10.36
CA PHE A 28 -4.10 8.25 11.80
C PHE A 28 -3.55 9.65 12.11
N ILE A 29 -2.52 10.09 11.37
CA ILE A 29 -1.98 11.46 11.49
C ILE A 29 -3.06 12.47 11.12
N PHE A 30 -3.74 12.27 9.99
CA PHE A 30 -4.82 13.16 9.56
C PHE A 30 -5.94 13.18 10.58
N TYR A 31 -6.41 12.02 11.05
CA TYR A 31 -7.42 11.94 12.10
C TYR A 31 -7.03 12.79 13.32
N TYR A 32 -5.81 12.63 13.84
CA TYR A 32 -5.33 13.38 14.99
C TYR A 32 -5.33 14.90 14.75
N VAL A 33 -4.79 15.35 13.60
CA VAL A 33 -4.73 16.79 13.28
C VAL A 33 -6.13 17.38 13.14
N ILE A 34 -7.03 16.68 12.46
CA ILE A 34 -8.38 17.15 12.14
C ILE A 34 -9.24 17.24 13.41
N THR A 35 -9.18 16.22 14.26
CA THR A 35 -9.88 16.21 15.55
C THR A 35 -9.32 17.22 16.53
N SER A 36 -7.98 17.31 16.65
CA SER A 36 -7.34 18.25 17.59
C SER A 36 -7.57 19.71 17.19
N LYS A 37 -7.67 20.00 15.89
CA LYS A 37 -7.89 21.35 15.37
C LYS A 37 -9.35 21.67 15.07
N ASN A 38 -10.30 20.78 15.37
CA ASN A 38 -11.72 20.91 15.03
C ASN A 38 -11.96 21.31 13.56
N ILE A 39 -11.17 20.75 12.64
CA ILE A 39 -11.28 21.04 11.21
C ILE A 39 -12.48 20.28 10.66
N ASN A 40 -13.39 20.99 9.97
CA ASN A 40 -14.53 20.37 9.32
C ASN A 40 -14.20 20.06 7.85
N ILE A 41 -14.42 18.81 7.41
CA ILE A 41 -14.01 18.31 6.08
C ILE A 41 -15.26 17.98 5.26
N GLY A 42 -16.23 18.90 5.28
CA GLY A 42 -17.55 18.69 4.69
C GLY A 42 -18.26 17.50 5.32
N ASP A 43 -18.82 16.62 4.48
CA ASP A 43 -19.63 15.48 4.93
C ASP A 43 -18.83 14.25 5.40
N ILE A 44 -17.49 14.33 5.45
CA ILE A 44 -16.66 13.19 5.85
C ILE A 44 -16.48 13.19 7.36
N GLN A 45 -17.13 12.23 8.03
CA GLN A 45 -16.92 12.03 9.47
C GLN A 45 -15.46 11.57 9.72
N PRO A 46 -14.72 12.18 10.66
CA PRO A 46 -13.33 11.83 10.94
C PRO A 46 -13.09 10.35 11.25
N ILE A 47 -14.09 9.65 11.81
CA ILE A 47 -14.02 8.21 12.12
C ILE A 47 -13.68 7.35 10.89
N TRP A 48 -14.09 7.75 9.69
CA TRP A 48 -13.74 7.06 8.44
C TRP A 48 -12.23 7.01 8.19
N MET A 49 -11.47 7.99 8.69
CA MET A 49 -10.01 7.99 8.58
C MET A 49 -9.37 6.88 9.42
N ILE A 50 -9.92 6.58 10.61
CA ILE A 50 -9.46 5.47 11.44
C ILE A 50 -9.72 4.14 10.73
N TYR A 51 -10.95 3.93 10.22
CA TYR A 51 -11.28 2.69 9.49
C TYR A 51 -10.41 2.51 8.25
N THR A 52 -10.16 3.59 7.51
CA THR A 52 -9.25 3.60 6.36
C THR A 52 -7.82 3.25 6.77
N GLY A 53 -7.32 3.83 7.87
CA GLY A 53 -6.00 3.52 8.42
C GLY A 53 -5.85 2.05 8.81
N ILE A 54 -6.83 1.50 9.52
CA ILE A 54 -6.84 0.08 9.91
C ILE A 54 -6.86 -0.82 8.67
N ALA A 55 -7.73 -0.53 7.70
CA ALA A 55 -7.82 -1.30 6.47
C ALA A 55 -6.52 -1.27 5.66
N TYR A 56 -5.86 -0.11 5.54
CA TYR A 56 -4.55 -0.02 4.91
C TYR A 56 -3.45 -0.71 5.70
N PHE A 57 -3.51 -0.71 7.03
CA PHE A 57 -2.54 -1.41 7.86
C PHE A 57 -2.64 -2.93 7.70
N ILE A 58 -3.86 -3.49 7.69
CA ILE A 58 -4.11 -4.90 7.41
C ILE A 58 -3.67 -5.25 5.99
N SER A 59 -3.97 -4.39 5.03
CA SER A 59 -3.56 -4.56 3.63
C SER A 59 -2.04 -4.52 3.49
N PHE A 60 -1.36 -3.63 4.21
CA PHE A 60 0.10 -3.57 4.25
C PHE A 60 0.70 -4.86 4.81
N ILE A 61 0.21 -5.37 5.95
CA ILE A 61 0.67 -6.64 6.52
C ILE A 61 0.49 -7.78 5.50
N SER A 62 -0.67 -7.84 4.86
CA SER A 62 -0.98 -8.84 3.83
C SER A 62 0.00 -8.73 2.65
N LEU A 63 0.30 -7.50 2.20
CA LEU A 63 1.29 -7.24 1.17
C LEU A 63 2.67 -7.75 1.57
N VAL A 64 3.13 -7.50 2.80
CA VAL A 64 4.42 -8.00 3.29
C VAL A 64 4.47 -9.52 3.22
N VAL A 65 3.43 -10.20 3.69
CA VAL A 65 3.33 -11.67 3.65
C VAL A 65 3.39 -12.18 2.21
N PHE A 66 2.66 -11.57 1.28
CA PHE A 66 2.68 -12.00 -0.13
C PHE A 66 3.99 -11.70 -0.84
N ILE A 67 4.67 -10.61 -0.49
CA ILE A 67 6.04 -10.33 -0.95
C ILE A 67 7.00 -11.41 -0.46
N LEU A 68 6.92 -11.80 0.82
CA LEU A 68 7.76 -12.87 1.39
C LEU A 68 7.48 -14.24 0.76
N LYS A 69 6.20 -14.54 0.49
CA LYS A 69 5.75 -15.75 -0.22
C LYS A 69 5.99 -15.70 -1.73
N ARG A 70 6.55 -14.61 -2.26
CA ARG A 70 6.77 -14.39 -3.70
C ARG A 70 5.50 -14.63 -4.54
N ASN A 71 4.33 -14.26 -4.02
CA ASN A 71 3.07 -14.33 -4.77
C ASN A 71 2.70 -12.97 -5.38
N LEU A 72 3.02 -12.78 -6.66
CA LEU A 72 2.80 -11.54 -7.41
C LEU A 72 1.30 -11.23 -7.59
N TRP A 73 0.49 -12.26 -7.84
CA TRP A 73 -0.95 -12.11 -8.04
C TRP A 73 -1.63 -11.63 -6.76
N ALA A 74 -1.30 -12.24 -5.61
CA ALA A 74 -1.83 -11.82 -4.33
C ALA A 74 -1.41 -10.39 -3.98
N ALA A 75 -0.15 -10.00 -4.26
CA ALA A 75 0.30 -8.61 -4.07
C ALA A 75 -0.50 -7.61 -4.94
N ARG A 76 -0.84 -7.97 -6.17
CA ARG A 76 -1.66 -7.14 -7.06
C ARG A 76 -3.09 -6.97 -6.55
N VAL A 77 -3.70 -8.05 -6.05
CA VAL A 77 -5.03 -8.01 -5.44
C VAL A 77 -5.05 -7.05 -4.24
N VAL A 78 -4.01 -7.03 -3.42
CA VAL A 78 -3.90 -6.07 -2.31
C VAL A 78 -3.92 -4.62 -2.79
N PHE A 79 -3.22 -4.31 -3.90
CA PHE A 79 -3.27 -2.94 -4.44
C PHE A 79 -4.67 -2.57 -4.95
N PHE A 80 -5.42 -3.51 -5.53
CA PHE A 80 -6.81 -3.28 -5.90
C PHE A 80 -7.71 -3.05 -4.69
N ILE A 81 -7.55 -3.84 -3.63
CA ILE A 81 -8.28 -3.65 -2.36
C ILE A 81 -7.99 -2.26 -1.79
N ASN A 82 -6.73 -1.81 -1.83
CA ASN A 82 -6.34 -0.48 -1.39
C ASN A 82 -7.07 0.63 -2.16
N ILE A 83 -7.35 0.47 -3.46
CA ILE A 83 -8.15 1.44 -4.22
C ILE A 83 -9.60 1.45 -3.71
N LEU A 84 -10.19 0.28 -3.48
CA LEU A 84 -11.58 0.18 -2.99
C LEU A 84 -11.75 0.81 -1.61
N VAL A 85 -10.78 0.63 -0.72
CA VAL A 85 -10.76 1.24 0.62
C VAL A 85 -10.63 2.77 0.52
N ALA A 86 -9.97 3.29 -0.52
CA ALA A 86 -9.76 4.72 -0.69
C ALA A 86 -11.02 5.51 -1.10
N ILE A 87 -11.95 4.85 -1.80
CA ILE A 87 -13.13 5.52 -2.40
C ILE A 87 -14.06 6.12 -1.33
N PRO A 88 -14.50 5.38 -0.30
CA PRO A 88 -15.44 5.91 0.70
C PRO A 88 -14.86 7.09 1.48
N ALA A 89 -13.56 7.04 1.80
CA ALA A 89 -12.88 8.07 2.55
C ALA A 89 -12.37 9.25 1.70
N LYS A 90 -12.65 9.24 0.38
CA LYS A 90 -12.09 10.19 -0.61
C LYS A 90 -10.57 10.34 -0.45
N ALA A 91 -9.88 9.26 -0.14
CA ALA A 91 -8.45 9.24 0.17
C ALA A 91 -7.62 9.25 -1.11
N TYR A 92 -7.60 10.38 -1.83
CA TYR A 92 -6.93 10.52 -3.13
C TYR A 92 -5.45 10.13 -3.10
N ILE A 93 -4.73 10.42 -2.00
CA ILE A 93 -3.33 10.01 -1.82
C ILE A 93 -3.19 8.48 -1.83
N GLY A 94 -4.12 7.76 -1.19
CA GLY A 94 -4.12 6.30 -1.18
C GLY A 94 -4.36 5.71 -2.58
N ILE A 95 -5.22 6.36 -3.38
CA ILE A 95 -5.44 5.99 -4.78
C ILE A 95 -4.15 6.15 -5.60
N VAL A 96 -3.47 7.30 -5.49
CA VAL A 96 -2.22 7.57 -6.21
C VAL A 96 -1.15 6.53 -5.85
N VAL A 97 -0.99 6.23 -4.56
CA VAL A 97 -0.03 5.22 -4.08
C VAL A 97 -0.34 3.83 -4.64
N ALA A 98 -1.62 3.43 -4.63
CA ALA A 98 -2.04 2.14 -5.15
C ALA A 98 -1.81 2.03 -6.67
N VAL A 99 -2.10 3.09 -7.43
CA VAL A 99 -1.84 3.14 -8.88
C VAL A 99 -0.35 3.03 -9.18
N ILE A 100 0.50 3.79 -8.49
CA ILE A 100 1.97 3.70 -8.64
C ILE A 100 2.46 2.28 -8.31
N SER A 101 1.91 1.66 -7.27
CA SER A 101 2.26 0.28 -6.89
C SER A 101 1.87 -0.75 -7.95
N ILE A 102 0.70 -0.60 -8.58
CA ILE A 102 0.26 -1.43 -9.71
C ILE A 102 1.19 -1.23 -10.91
N LEU A 103 1.47 0.02 -11.29
CA LEU A 103 2.36 0.31 -12.41
C LEU A 103 3.75 -0.29 -12.21
N LEU A 104 4.33 -0.15 -11.01
CA LEU A 104 5.62 -0.76 -10.67
C LEU A 104 5.56 -2.30 -10.65
N SER A 105 4.41 -2.90 -10.27
CA SER A 105 4.22 -4.35 -10.27
C SER A 105 4.07 -4.95 -11.68
N PHE A 106 3.49 -4.20 -12.63
CA PHE A 106 3.26 -4.69 -14.00
C PHE A 106 4.40 -4.35 -14.96
N TYR A 107 4.92 -3.13 -14.91
CA TYR A 107 5.85 -2.63 -15.92
C TYR A 107 7.33 -2.82 -15.54
N ASN A 108 7.63 -3.15 -14.29
CA ASN A 108 9.01 -3.34 -13.86
C ASN A 108 9.43 -4.81 -13.93
N LYS A 109 10.23 -5.15 -14.95
CA LYS A 109 10.80 -6.50 -15.13
C LYS A 109 11.55 -7.00 -13.88
N LYS A 110 12.24 -6.12 -13.14
CA LYS A 110 12.97 -6.49 -11.92
C LYS A 110 12.05 -6.96 -10.79
N VAL A 111 10.83 -6.41 -10.71
CA VAL A 111 9.82 -6.85 -9.74
C VAL A 111 9.31 -8.21 -10.18
N SER A 112 8.85 -8.37 -11.42
CA SER A 112 8.35 -9.67 -11.90
C SER A 112 9.39 -10.79 -11.77
N THR A 113 10.67 -10.52 -12.04
CA THR A 113 11.75 -11.52 -11.88
C THR A 113 11.97 -11.91 -10.42
N TYR A 114 11.80 -11.00 -9.46
CA TYR A 114 11.91 -11.33 -8.03
C TYR A 114 10.83 -12.31 -7.57
N PHE A 115 9.62 -12.21 -8.13
CA PHE A 115 8.50 -13.09 -7.78
C PHE A 115 8.53 -14.43 -8.53
N ASN A 116 9.19 -14.50 -9.69
CA ASN A 116 9.32 -15.73 -10.49
C ASN A 116 10.64 -16.50 -10.24
N SER A 117 11.47 -16.03 -9.32
CA SER A 117 12.75 -16.64 -8.94
C SER A 117 12.65 -17.32 -7.60
#